data_AF-C1MS54-F1
#
_entry.id   AF-C1MS54-F1
#
_cell.length_a   1.000
_cell.length_b   1.000
_cell.length_c   1.000
_cell.angle_alpha   90.00
_cell.angle_beta   90.00
_cell.angle_gamma   90.00
#
_symmetry.space_group_name_H-M   'P 1'
#
loop_
_entity.id
_entity.type
_entity.pdbx_description
1 polymer ?
#
loop_
_entity_poly.entity_id
_entity_poly.type
_entity_poly.pdbx_seq_one_letter_code
_entity_poly.pdbx_strand_id
1 'polypeptide(L)'
;MSRLRAATRTIDAGSGSSAFNPFAAVARLLARLARAVFETLVTLVLRRILGERETFDCPLVTVSDVIDAHGLSDVGLLKVDVERAELDVLRGVREEHWPLVRQVAMEVHDGGGEGVASTSSASLASSAAGASASSASKKTQTGKRRTTVADAAAPSTAGRLEEVTSLLVNAGGFDPRRIFVEQHAGLEGSTLWNVYATRAEGYDVASSYDGA
;
A
#
# COMPACT_ATOMS: atom_id res chain seq x y z
N MET A 1 -24.85 48.10 -75.24
CA MET A 1 -24.27 46.90 -74.58
C MET A 1 -24.92 46.76 -73.21
N SER A 2 -26.23 46.47 -73.16
CA SER A 2 -26.83 45.12 -73.17
C SER A 2 -26.73 44.48 -71.79
N ARG A 3 -27.84 44.63 -71.05
CA ARG A 3 -28.20 43.92 -69.81
C ARG A 3 -28.19 42.41 -70.06
N LEU A 4 -27.81 41.61 -69.06
CA LEU A 4 -28.55 40.42 -68.64
C LEU A 4 -28.00 39.89 -67.30
N ARG A 5 -28.85 40.02 -66.27
CA ARG A 5 -28.79 39.20 -65.06
C ARG A 5 -29.10 37.76 -65.45
N ALA A 6 -28.32 36.80 -64.96
CA ALA A 6 -28.72 35.40 -64.87
C ALA A 6 -28.39 34.90 -63.47
N ALA A 7 -29.44 34.75 -62.68
CA ALA A 7 -29.45 33.99 -61.44
C ALA A 7 -29.38 32.50 -61.77
N THR A 8 -28.56 31.71 -61.09
CA THR A 8 -28.82 30.28 -60.87
C THR A 8 -28.13 29.84 -59.58
N ARG A 9 -28.98 29.66 -58.56
CA ARG A 9 -28.95 28.69 -57.45
C ARG A 9 -27.61 28.15 -56.93
N THR A 10 -27.34 28.50 -55.69
CA THR A 10 -27.00 27.62 -54.56
C THR A 10 -27.07 26.10 -54.81
N ILE A 11 -25.97 25.39 -54.55
CA ILE A 11 -26.01 24.15 -53.76
C ILE A 11 -24.98 24.31 -52.64
N ASP A 12 -25.50 24.78 -51.52
CA ASP A 12 -24.92 24.57 -50.20
C ASP A 12 -24.98 23.06 -49.93
N ALA A 13 -23.83 22.39 -49.84
CA ALA A 13 -23.76 21.02 -49.31
C ALA A 13 -23.71 21.09 -47.78
N GLY A 14 -24.70 21.77 -47.20
CA GLY A 14 -25.04 21.63 -45.81
C GLY A 14 -25.76 20.31 -45.57
N SER A 15 -25.57 19.80 -44.36
CA SER A 15 -26.46 18.84 -43.69
C SER A 15 -26.25 17.35 -43.96
N GLY A 16 -25.48 16.75 -43.07
CA GLY A 16 -26.08 15.88 -42.05
C GLY A 16 -26.83 14.65 -42.57
N SER A 17 -26.15 13.51 -42.56
CA SER A 17 -26.81 12.26 -42.20
C SER A 17 -25.87 11.47 -41.29
N SER A 18 -26.01 11.67 -39.99
CA SER A 18 -25.65 10.63 -39.03
C SER A 18 -26.53 9.43 -39.38
N ALA A 19 -26.03 8.53 -40.22
CA ALA A 19 -26.71 7.29 -40.54
C ALA A 19 -27.01 6.60 -39.21
N PHE A 20 -28.30 6.57 -38.86
CA PHE A 20 -28.77 5.90 -37.65
C PHE A 20 -28.34 4.45 -37.81
N ASN A 21 -27.31 4.03 -37.07
CA ASN A 21 -26.84 2.66 -37.09
C ASN A 21 -27.60 1.90 -35.98
N PRO A 22 -28.71 1.21 -36.33
CA PRO A 22 -29.53 0.54 -35.33
C PRO A 22 -28.74 -0.57 -34.62
N PHE A 23 -27.79 -1.20 -35.31
CA PHE A 23 -26.92 -2.21 -34.72
C PHE A 23 -26.01 -1.62 -33.65
N ALA A 24 -25.46 -0.42 -33.87
CA ALA A 24 -24.67 0.28 -32.86
C ALA A 24 -25.52 0.76 -31.67
N ALA A 25 -26.79 1.13 -31.90
CA ALA A 25 -27.72 1.47 -30.82
C ALA A 25 -28.06 0.23 -29.96
N VAL A 26 -28.35 -0.90 -30.58
CA VAL A 26 -28.63 -2.18 -29.91
C VAL A 26 -27.39 -2.69 -29.16
N ALA A 27 -26.21 -2.67 -29.78
CA ALA A 27 -24.97 -3.08 -29.12
C ALA A 27 -24.66 -2.22 -27.88
N ARG A 28 -24.87 -0.90 -27.95
CA ARG A 28 -24.72 -0.01 -26.79
C ARG A 28 -25.73 -0.32 -25.69
N LEU A 29 -26.97 -0.66 -26.04
CA LEU A 29 -27.99 -1.05 -25.08
C LEU A 29 -27.64 -2.39 -24.41
N LEU A 30 -27.19 -3.37 -25.18
CA LEU A 30 -26.73 -4.68 -24.68
C LEU A 30 -25.51 -4.53 -23.77
N ALA A 31 -24.53 -3.70 -24.14
CA ALA A 31 -23.37 -3.43 -23.30
C ALA A 31 -23.77 -2.75 -21.97
N ARG A 32 -24.73 -1.82 -22.01
CA ARG A 32 -25.29 -1.20 -20.79
C ARG A 32 -26.00 -2.22 -19.91
N LEU A 33 -26.80 -3.11 -20.52
CA LEU A 33 -27.49 -4.17 -19.80
C LEU A 33 -26.51 -5.17 -19.19
N ALA A 34 -25.52 -5.63 -19.96
CA ALA A 34 -24.48 -6.54 -19.49
C ALA A 34 -23.68 -5.93 -18.34
N ARG A 35 -23.35 -4.63 -18.43
CA ARG A 35 -22.71 -3.89 -17.34
C ARG A 35 -23.59 -3.82 -16.10
N ALA A 36 -24.87 -3.49 -16.24
CA ALA A 36 -25.81 -3.43 -15.12
C ALA A 36 -25.97 -4.79 -14.44
N VAL A 37 -26.08 -5.86 -15.23
CA VAL A 37 -26.13 -7.24 -14.73
C VAL A 37 -24.84 -7.60 -14.01
N PHE A 38 -23.69 -7.30 -14.59
CA PHE A 38 -22.38 -7.56 -13.99
C PHE A 38 -22.21 -6.81 -12.67
N GLU A 39 -22.50 -5.50 -12.64
CA GLU A 39 -22.42 -4.69 -11.41
C GLU A 39 -23.37 -5.23 -10.32
N THR A 40 -24.59 -5.64 -10.70
CA THR A 40 -25.55 -6.25 -9.77
C THR A 40 -25.02 -7.58 -9.24
N LEU A 41 -24.48 -8.43 -10.10
CA LEU A 41 -23.95 -9.74 -9.74
C LEU A 41 -22.72 -9.60 -8.84
N VAL A 42 -21.79 -8.72 -9.18
CA VAL A 42 -20.61 -8.39 -8.35
C VAL A 42 -21.07 -7.88 -6.98
N THR A 43 -22.04 -6.97 -6.93
CA THR A 43 -22.56 -6.44 -5.66
C THR A 43 -23.17 -7.54 -4.80
N LEU A 44 -23.95 -8.45 -5.38
CA LEU A 44 -24.56 -9.57 -4.66
C LEU A 44 -23.50 -10.54 -4.13
N VAL A 45 -22.50 -10.87 -4.95
CA VAL A 45 -21.38 -11.74 -4.56
C VAL A 45 -20.56 -11.08 -3.45
N LEU A 46 -20.20 -9.80 -3.58
CA LEU A 46 -19.47 -9.06 -2.56
C LEU A 46 -20.25 -8.99 -1.26
N ARG A 47 -21.56 -8.72 -1.30
CA ARG A 47 -22.42 -8.77 -0.10
C ARG A 47 -22.48 -10.16 0.52
N ARG A 48 -22.37 -11.24 -0.27
CA ARG A 48 -22.39 -12.60 0.26
C ARG A 48 -21.07 -13.02 0.89
N ILE A 49 -19.95 -12.57 0.33
CA ILE A 49 -18.59 -12.91 0.78
C ILE A 49 -18.14 -11.99 1.93
N LEU A 50 -18.49 -10.69 1.88
CA LEU A 50 -18.08 -9.67 2.85
C LEU A 50 -19.21 -9.25 3.81
N GLY A 51 -20.38 -9.88 3.74
CA GLY A 51 -21.59 -9.43 4.45
C GLY A 51 -21.62 -9.70 5.94
N GLU A 52 -20.84 -10.66 6.42
CA GLU A 52 -20.70 -10.96 7.84
C GLU A 52 -19.55 -10.12 8.42
N ARG A 53 -19.80 -8.83 8.61
CA ARG A 53 -18.91 -7.95 9.35
C ARG A 53 -19.41 -7.83 10.79
N GLU A 54 -18.74 -8.51 11.70
CA GLU A 54 -18.90 -8.27 13.13
C GLU A 54 -17.96 -7.15 13.56
N THR A 55 -18.46 -6.24 14.39
CA THR A 55 -17.65 -5.16 14.97
C THR A 55 -17.51 -5.43 16.45
N PHE A 56 -16.27 -5.39 16.94
CA PHE A 56 -15.93 -5.59 18.33
C PHE A 56 -15.24 -4.33 18.85
N ASP A 57 -15.67 -3.85 20.01
CA ASP A 57 -14.96 -2.81 20.74
C ASP A 57 -13.78 -3.46 21.48
N CYS A 58 -12.57 -3.15 21.02
CA CYS A 58 -11.33 -3.66 21.61
C CYS A 58 -10.48 -2.48 22.14
N PRO A 59 -9.86 -2.59 23.32
CA PRO A 59 -8.90 -1.60 23.77
C PRO A 59 -7.67 -1.59 22.84
N LEU A 60 -7.17 -0.40 22.53
CA LEU A 60 -5.89 -0.22 21.86
C LEU A 60 -4.79 -0.22 22.92
N VAL A 61 -3.88 -1.19 22.84
CA VAL A 61 -2.77 -1.38 23.79
C VAL A 61 -1.44 -1.43 23.04
N THR A 62 -0.36 -1.10 23.74
CA THR A 62 1.00 -1.18 23.17
C THR A 62 1.55 -2.60 23.27
N VAL A 63 2.62 -2.89 22.51
CA VAL A 63 3.36 -4.15 22.64
C VAL A 63 3.86 -4.35 24.08
N SER A 64 4.26 -3.27 24.74
CA SER A 64 4.75 -3.34 26.12
C SER A 64 3.65 -3.69 27.11
N ASP A 65 2.45 -3.15 26.93
CA ASP A 65 1.31 -3.50 27.79
C ASP A 65 0.98 -5.00 27.66
N VAL A 66 1.12 -5.57 26.47
CA VAL A 66 0.95 -7.01 26.23
C VAL A 66 2.05 -7.83 26.92
N ILE A 67 3.31 -7.38 26.83
CA ILE A 67 4.43 -8.02 27.53
C ILE A 67 4.19 -8.05 29.04
N ASP A 68 3.80 -6.92 29.63
CA ASP A 68 3.52 -6.81 31.07
C ASP A 68 2.32 -7.67 31.48
N ALA A 69 1.20 -7.54 30.75
CA ALA A 69 -0.05 -8.22 31.08
C ALA A 69 0.08 -9.74 31.08
N HIS A 70 0.99 -10.27 30.27
CA HIS A 70 1.26 -11.71 30.17
C HIS A 70 2.55 -12.15 30.88
N GLY A 71 3.29 -11.24 31.49
CA GLY A 71 4.56 -11.54 32.17
C GLY A 71 5.59 -12.18 31.23
N LEU A 72 5.66 -11.73 29.98
CA LEU A 72 6.53 -12.34 28.97
C LEU A 72 7.98 -12.02 29.28
N SER A 73 8.78 -13.06 29.58
CA SER A 73 10.22 -12.94 29.77
C SER A 73 11.01 -13.13 28.47
N ASP A 74 10.36 -13.56 27.39
CA ASP A 74 10.99 -13.82 26.09
C ASP A 74 9.95 -13.75 24.96
N VAL A 75 10.26 -13.01 23.91
CA VAL A 75 9.45 -12.89 22.69
C VAL A 75 10.29 -13.38 21.51
N GLY A 76 10.08 -14.65 21.15
CA GLY A 76 10.82 -15.30 20.06
C GLY A 76 10.64 -14.60 18.70
N LEU A 77 9.44 -14.08 18.42
CA LEU A 77 9.12 -13.35 17.20
C LEU A 77 8.03 -12.30 17.46
N LEU A 78 8.32 -11.05 17.12
CA LEU A 78 7.35 -9.97 16.98
C LEU A 78 6.98 -9.81 15.50
N LYS A 79 5.78 -10.27 15.12
CA LYS A 79 5.23 -10.02 13.78
C LYS A 79 4.44 -8.71 13.79
N VAL A 80 4.78 -7.77 12.91
CA VAL A 80 4.06 -6.51 12.74
C VAL A 80 3.48 -6.44 11.33
N ASP A 81 2.16 -6.47 11.24
CA ASP A 81 1.42 -6.50 9.98
C ASP A 81 0.22 -5.55 10.16
N VAL A 82 0.53 -4.26 10.12
CA VAL A 82 -0.42 -3.18 10.36
C VAL A 82 -0.38 -2.20 9.21
N GLU A 83 -1.53 -1.63 8.89
CA GLU A 83 -1.66 -0.63 7.84
C GLU A 83 -1.30 0.75 8.40
N ARG A 84 -0.17 1.31 7.97
CA ARG A 84 0.25 2.71 8.21
C ARG A 84 0.57 3.10 9.67
N ALA A 85 0.45 2.19 10.62
CA ALA A 85 0.72 2.40 12.05
C ALA A 85 1.98 1.66 12.53
N GLU A 86 2.87 1.28 11.62
CA GLU A 86 4.04 0.44 11.91
C GLU A 86 4.97 1.12 12.92
N LEU A 87 5.20 2.42 12.75
CA LEU A 87 6.02 3.22 13.67
C LEU A 87 5.38 3.33 15.05
N ASP A 88 4.05 3.41 15.15
CA ASP A 88 3.35 3.51 16.42
C ASP A 88 3.48 2.20 17.21
N VAL A 89 3.43 1.05 16.52
CA VAL A 89 3.70 -0.26 17.13
C VAL A 89 5.11 -0.31 17.72
N LEU A 90 6.13 0.10 16.96
CA LEU A 90 7.51 0.07 17.44
C LEU A 90 7.78 1.09 18.56
N ARG A 91 7.20 2.29 18.47
CA ARG A 91 7.27 3.31 19.53
C ARG A 91 6.52 2.88 20.80
N GLY A 92 5.57 1.96 20.69
CA GLY A 92 4.90 1.31 21.82
C GLY A 92 5.75 0.27 22.56
N VAL A 93 6.94 -0.07 22.06
CA VAL A 93 7.89 -0.93 22.78
C VAL A 93 8.79 -0.06 23.67
N ARG A 94 8.70 -0.24 24.99
CA ARG A 94 9.53 0.45 25.98
C ARG A 94 10.95 -0.10 25.96
N GLU A 95 11.90 0.73 26.39
CA GLU A 95 13.33 0.45 26.29
C GLU A 95 13.72 -0.86 26.98
N GLU A 96 13.17 -1.11 28.16
CA GLU A 96 13.39 -2.32 28.96
C GLU A 96 12.85 -3.61 28.31
N HIS A 97 11.96 -3.50 27.32
CA HIS A 97 11.32 -4.64 26.66
C HIS A 97 12.00 -5.05 25.35
N TRP A 98 12.76 -4.15 24.73
CA TRP A 98 13.49 -4.48 23.50
C TRP A 98 14.43 -5.69 23.64
N PRO A 99 15.15 -5.88 24.76
CA PRO A 99 15.94 -7.09 25.00
C PRO A 99 15.13 -8.39 24.90
N LEU A 100 13.85 -8.37 25.26
CA LEU A 100 13.00 -9.57 25.28
C LEU A 100 12.64 -10.03 23.86
N VAL A 101 12.66 -9.11 22.88
CA VAL A 101 12.31 -9.40 21.48
C VAL A 101 13.53 -9.94 20.73
N ARG A 102 13.51 -11.22 20.36
CA ARG A 102 14.61 -11.89 19.65
C ARG A 102 14.61 -11.61 18.15
N GLN A 103 13.42 -11.58 17.57
CA GLN A 103 13.23 -11.42 16.12
C GLN A 103 12.05 -10.52 15.84
N VAL A 104 12.15 -9.75 14.77
CA VAL A 104 11.06 -8.93 14.24
C VAL A 104 10.86 -9.30 12.78
N ALA A 105 9.61 -9.50 12.38
CA ALA A 105 9.20 -9.61 10.98
C ALA A 105 8.08 -8.62 10.75
N MET A 106 8.29 -7.64 9.87
CA MET A 106 7.30 -6.60 9.64
C MET A 106 7.12 -6.26 8.17
N GLU A 107 5.90 -5.92 7.83
CA GLU A 107 5.57 -5.26 6.57
C GLU A 107 5.51 -3.74 6.81
N VAL A 108 6.16 -2.97 5.94
CA VAL A 108 6.29 -1.52 6.05
C VAL A 108 5.76 -0.87 4.79
N HIS A 109 4.78 0.02 4.98
CA HIS A 109 4.23 0.83 3.91
C HIS A 109 5.03 2.14 3.76
N ASP A 110 6.02 2.19 2.87
CA ASP A 110 6.83 3.37 2.54
C ASP A 110 6.16 4.26 1.47
N GLY A 111 4.89 4.60 1.70
CA GLY A 111 4.10 5.49 0.85
C GLY A 111 3.93 6.86 1.51
N GLY A 112 4.21 7.93 0.75
CA GLY A 112 4.04 9.32 1.17
C GLY A 112 2.68 9.53 1.84
N GLY A 113 2.71 10.09 3.05
CA GLY A 113 1.55 10.17 3.91
C GLY A 113 0.40 10.94 3.30
N GLU A 114 -0.74 10.29 3.14
CA GLU A 114 -2.03 10.96 3.27
C GLU A 114 -2.80 10.35 4.45
N GLY A 115 -2.63 11.04 5.58
CA GLY A 115 -3.59 11.17 6.68
C GLY A 115 -2.94 11.12 8.06
N VAL A 116 -3.12 12.06 9.02
CA VAL A 116 -3.83 13.36 9.15
C VAL A 116 -3.28 14.03 10.44
N ALA A 117 -3.08 15.36 10.48
CA ALA A 117 -3.57 16.27 11.54
C ALA A 117 -3.10 17.75 11.39
N SER A 118 -3.95 18.61 10.82
CA SER A 118 -4.41 19.91 11.37
C SER A 118 -4.79 20.95 10.30
N THR A 119 -5.96 21.55 10.49
CA THR A 119 -6.48 22.82 9.93
C THR A 119 -7.31 22.76 8.64
N SER A 120 -8.60 22.99 8.87
CA SER A 120 -9.66 23.44 7.97
C SER A 120 -9.27 24.53 6.96
N SER A 121 -9.62 24.33 5.69
CA SER A 121 -10.49 25.22 4.90
C SER A 121 -10.53 24.75 3.43
N ALA A 122 -11.67 25.02 2.80
CA ALA A 122 -12.08 24.50 1.50
C ALA A 122 -11.20 24.91 0.31
N SER A 123 -11.08 24.03 -0.68
CA SER A 123 -11.06 24.41 -2.09
C SER A 123 -11.34 23.20 -2.99
N LEU A 124 -12.31 23.37 -3.88
CA LEU A 124 -12.74 22.46 -4.94
C LEU A 124 -11.76 22.47 -6.14
N ALA A 125 -11.96 21.46 -7.02
CA ALA A 125 -11.49 21.30 -8.41
C ALA A 125 -10.11 20.64 -8.58
N SER A 126 -9.85 19.76 -9.55
CA SER A 126 -10.63 19.15 -10.64
C SER A 126 -9.84 17.99 -11.25
N SER A 127 -10.55 17.01 -11.81
CA SER A 127 -10.21 16.18 -12.98
C SER A 127 -8.75 15.95 -13.38
N ALA A 128 -8.35 14.67 -13.48
CA ALA A 128 -7.86 14.12 -14.75
C ALA A 128 -7.95 12.59 -14.75
N ALA A 129 -8.63 12.06 -15.77
CA ALA A 129 -8.57 10.68 -16.18
C ALA A 129 -7.26 10.40 -16.94
N GLY A 130 -6.77 9.16 -16.89
CA GLY A 130 -5.66 8.70 -17.72
C GLY A 130 -5.39 7.22 -17.55
N ALA A 131 -6.08 6.39 -18.33
CA ALA A 131 -5.78 4.98 -18.50
C ALA A 131 -4.51 4.79 -19.36
N SER A 132 -3.77 3.68 -19.15
CA SER A 132 -3.61 2.60 -20.14
C SER A 132 -2.25 1.86 -20.05
N ALA A 133 -2.38 0.53 -19.95
CA ALA A 133 -1.66 -0.54 -20.65
C ALA A 133 -0.12 -0.66 -20.66
N SER A 134 0.33 -1.75 -20.01
CA SER A 134 1.04 -2.91 -20.60
C SER A 134 2.18 -2.68 -21.60
N SER A 135 3.37 -3.17 -21.26
CA SER A 135 4.14 -3.98 -22.22
C SER A 135 4.91 -5.10 -21.52
N ALA A 136 4.90 -6.26 -22.18
CA ALA A 136 5.41 -7.53 -21.72
C ALA A 136 6.90 -7.71 -22.04
N SER A 137 7.48 -8.71 -21.36
CA SER A 137 8.60 -9.54 -21.79
C SER A 137 10.01 -9.07 -21.42
N LYS A 138 10.54 -9.64 -20.33
CA LYS A 138 11.59 -10.66 -20.48
C LYS A 138 11.71 -11.51 -19.20
N LYS A 139 11.43 -12.79 -19.35
CA LYS A 139 11.68 -13.82 -18.33
C LYS A 139 13.20 -13.92 -18.12
N THR A 140 13.68 -13.32 -17.03
CA THR A 140 15.04 -13.54 -16.53
C THR A 140 14.90 -14.08 -15.12
N GLN A 141 15.12 -15.38 -15.00
CA GLN A 141 15.30 -16.05 -13.73
C GLN A 141 16.56 -15.47 -13.07
N THR A 142 16.54 -15.34 -11.74
CA THR A 142 17.68 -15.35 -10.79
C THR A 142 17.81 -14.10 -9.91
N GLY A 143 17.53 -14.26 -8.60
CA GLY A 143 18.13 -13.44 -7.55
C GLY A 143 17.15 -12.68 -6.64
N LYS A 144 16.72 -13.32 -5.55
CA LYS A 144 16.14 -12.66 -4.37
C LYS A 144 17.19 -11.66 -3.82
N ARG A 145 17.12 -10.36 -4.17
CA ARG A 145 18.03 -9.33 -3.63
C ARG A 145 17.63 -9.04 -2.19
N ARG A 146 18.11 -9.87 -1.28
CA ARG A 146 18.14 -9.57 0.16
C ARG A 146 19.30 -8.60 0.39
N THR A 147 18.98 -7.39 0.83
CA THR A 147 19.98 -6.39 1.21
C THR A 147 19.94 -6.22 2.72
N THR A 148 21.12 -6.21 3.35
CA THR A 148 21.18 -5.80 4.75
C THR A 148 21.13 -4.27 4.81
N VAL A 149 20.71 -3.71 5.95
CA VAL A 149 20.78 -2.25 6.16
C VAL A 149 22.23 -1.76 6.11
N ALA A 150 23.20 -2.61 6.47
CA ALA A 150 24.62 -2.29 6.36
C ALA A 150 25.15 -2.24 4.91
N ASP A 151 24.58 -3.04 4.00
CA ASP A 151 25.02 -3.15 2.60
C ASP A 151 24.17 -2.29 1.63
N ALA A 152 23.04 -1.77 2.09
CA ALA A 152 22.21 -0.87 1.29
C ALA A 152 22.94 0.48 1.15
N ALA A 153 23.31 0.85 -0.08
CA ALA A 153 23.57 2.25 -0.40
C ALA A 153 22.33 3.03 0.03
N ALA A 154 22.50 3.97 0.97
CA ALA A 154 21.42 4.64 1.67
C ALA A 154 20.23 4.90 0.73
N PRO A 155 19.05 4.31 0.97
CA PRO A 155 17.88 4.61 0.17
C PRO A 155 17.65 6.12 0.28
N SER A 156 17.76 6.84 -0.84
CA SER A 156 17.84 8.30 -0.88
C SER A 156 16.49 8.99 -0.64
N THR A 157 15.66 8.47 0.26
CA THR A 157 14.35 9.02 0.57
C THR A 157 14.11 8.90 2.06
N ALA A 158 13.94 10.05 2.73
CA ALA A 158 13.54 10.21 4.13
C ALA A 158 12.13 9.66 4.36
N GLY A 159 12.00 8.34 4.25
CA GLY A 159 10.75 7.59 4.24
C GLY A 159 10.51 6.82 5.53
N ARG A 160 9.33 6.21 5.63
CA ARG A 160 8.92 5.39 6.79
C ARG A 160 9.85 4.19 6.98
N LEU A 161 10.36 3.62 5.89
CA LEU A 161 11.32 2.51 5.94
C LEU A 161 12.63 2.88 6.64
N GLU A 162 13.14 4.09 6.41
CA GLU A 162 14.36 4.59 7.07
C GLU A 162 14.12 4.84 8.56
N GLU A 163 12.97 5.44 8.93
CA GLU A 163 12.61 5.61 10.35
C GLU A 163 12.46 4.26 11.08
N VAL A 164 11.80 3.29 10.45
CA VAL A 164 11.62 1.95 11.01
C VAL A 164 12.96 1.27 11.23
N THR A 165 13.83 1.25 10.22
CA THR A 165 15.14 0.62 10.33
C THR A 165 16.01 1.33 11.36
N SER A 166 15.96 2.66 11.43
CA SER A 166 16.66 3.46 12.45
C SER A 166 16.17 3.15 13.86
N LEU A 167 14.86 2.99 14.06
CA LEU A 167 14.29 2.65 15.37
C LEU A 167 14.71 1.25 15.80
N LEU A 168 14.68 0.26 14.90
CA LEU A 168 15.15 -1.09 15.18
C LEU A 168 16.63 -1.11 15.59
N VAL A 169 17.47 -0.27 14.99
CA VAL A 169 18.88 -0.16 15.39
C VAL A 169 19.01 0.55 16.74
N ASN A 170 18.41 1.75 16.88
CA ASN A 170 18.69 2.64 18.00
C ASN A 170 17.95 2.27 19.28
N ALA A 171 16.64 2.04 19.19
CA ALA A 171 15.83 1.64 20.35
C ALA A 171 15.81 0.12 20.49
N GLY A 172 15.68 -0.59 19.37
CA GLY A 172 15.67 -2.05 19.35
C GLY A 172 17.02 -2.70 19.63
N GLY A 173 18.14 -1.99 19.46
CA GLY A 173 19.47 -2.56 19.68
C GLY A 173 19.77 -3.76 18.77
N PHE A 174 19.17 -3.81 17.58
CA PHE A 174 19.47 -4.84 16.58
C PHE A 174 20.74 -4.48 15.79
N ASP A 175 21.58 -5.48 15.50
CA ASP A 175 22.75 -5.28 14.63
C ASP A 175 22.28 -4.97 13.20
N PRO A 176 22.67 -3.82 12.61
CA PRO A 176 22.32 -3.45 11.23
C PRO A 176 22.66 -4.51 10.18
N ARG A 177 23.69 -5.34 10.43
CA ARG A 177 24.08 -6.46 9.54
C ARG A 177 23.08 -7.61 9.57
N ARG A 178 22.23 -7.64 10.57
CA ARG A 178 21.18 -8.64 10.80
C ARG A 178 19.78 -8.06 10.60
N ILE A 179 19.68 -6.85 10.07
CA ILE A 179 18.44 -6.28 9.57
C ILE A 179 18.42 -6.46 8.06
N PHE A 180 17.44 -7.21 7.57
CA PHE A 180 17.25 -7.50 6.16
C PHE A 180 16.01 -6.78 5.67
N VAL A 181 16.15 -6.08 4.55
CA VAL A 181 15.04 -5.48 3.83
C VAL A 181 14.88 -6.24 2.51
N GLU A 182 13.67 -6.68 2.21
CA GLU A 182 13.33 -7.30 0.93
C GLU A 182 12.05 -6.68 0.35
N GLN A 183 12.02 -6.58 -0.97
CA GLN A 183 10.80 -6.33 -1.72
C GLN A 183 10.51 -7.57 -2.57
N HIS A 184 9.26 -8.04 -2.54
CA HIS A 184 8.87 -9.18 -3.36
C HIS A 184 8.96 -8.81 -4.85
N ALA A 185 9.44 -9.72 -5.71
CA ALA A 185 9.69 -9.43 -7.13
C ALA A 185 8.43 -8.97 -7.90
N GLY A 186 7.24 -9.40 -7.48
CA GLY A 186 5.96 -8.94 -8.04
C GLY A 186 5.50 -7.56 -7.55
N LEU A 187 6.23 -6.96 -6.61
CA LEU A 187 5.93 -5.69 -5.95
C LEU A 187 7.05 -4.65 -6.16
N GLU A 188 7.98 -4.91 -7.08
CA GLU A 188 9.03 -3.95 -7.44
C GLU A 188 8.41 -2.63 -7.90
N GLY A 189 8.80 -1.54 -7.25
CA GLY A 189 8.24 -0.20 -7.50
C GLY A 189 6.96 0.12 -6.72
N SER A 190 6.49 -0.79 -5.85
CA SER A 190 5.48 -0.47 -4.84
C SER A 190 6.10 0.21 -3.61
N THR A 191 5.24 0.68 -2.72
CA THR A 191 5.62 1.22 -1.42
C THR A 191 5.74 0.14 -0.34
N LEU A 192 5.53 -1.13 -0.67
CA LEU A 192 5.48 -2.20 0.32
C LEU A 192 6.84 -2.89 0.46
N TRP A 193 7.29 -3.01 1.71
CA TRP A 193 8.58 -3.59 2.05
C TRP A 193 8.44 -4.59 3.19
N ASN A 194 9.20 -5.68 3.12
CA ASN A 194 9.36 -6.59 4.24
C ASN A 194 10.69 -6.30 4.94
N VAL A 195 10.63 -6.12 6.25
CA VAL A 195 11.79 -5.90 7.10
C VAL A 195 11.87 -7.04 8.13
N TYR A 196 13.06 -7.61 8.25
CA TYR A 196 13.36 -8.65 9.24
C TYR A 196 14.55 -8.23 10.07
N ALA A 197 14.44 -8.30 11.39
CA ALA A 197 15.55 -8.08 12.31
C ALA A 197 15.74 -9.31 13.18
N THR A 198 16.99 -9.72 13.40
CA THR A 198 17.31 -10.88 14.23
C THR A 198 18.50 -10.62 15.14
N ARG A 199 18.40 -11.03 16.41
CA ARG A 199 19.54 -11.06 17.33
C ARG A 199 20.41 -12.29 17.03
N ALA A 200 21.71 -12.20 17.27
CA ALA A 200 22.59 -13.37 17.16
C ALA A 200 22.20 -14.44 18.20
N GLU A 201 22.30 -15.73 17.85
CA GLU A 201 22.23 -16.81 18.84
C GLU A 201 23.30 -16.57 19.92
N GLY A 202 22.87 -16.51 21.19
CA GLY A 202 23.69 -16.08 22.32
C GLY A 202 23.20 -14.79 23.02
N TYR A 203 22.06 -14.22 22.62
CA TYR A 203 21.37 -13.22 23.44
C TYR A 203 20.76 -13.91 24.67
N ASP A 204 21.62 -14.21 25.66
CA ASP A 204 21.17 -14.63 26.98
C ASP A 204 20.37 -13.47 27.59
N VAL A 205 19.07 -13.69 27.77
CA VAL A 205 18.19 -12.83 28.59
C VAL A 205 18.64 -12.87 30.07
N ALA A 206 19.63 -13.69 30.40
CA ALA A 206 20.20 -13.88 31.73
C ALA A 206 21.49 -13.08 31.94
N SER A 207 21.40 -11.76 32.16
CA SER A 207 22.47 -11.03 32.86
C SER A 207 21.98 -9.95 33.85
N SER A 208 20.68 -9.90 34.17
CA SER A 208 20.15 -8.92 35.16
C SER A 208 19.28 -9.54 36.26
N TYR A 209 19.44 -10.83 36.55
CA TYR A 209 19.00 -11.39 37.83
C TYR A 209 20.24 -11.62 38.70
N ASP A 210 20.72 -10.55 39.31
CA ASP A 210 21.49 -10.62 40.54
C ASP A 210 20.97 -9.54 41.51
N GLY A 211 20.36 -9.99 42.61
CA GLY A 211 20.17 -9.22 43.84
C GLY A 211 18.89 -8.38 44.00
N ALA A 212 17.82 -8.99 44.54
CA ALA A 212 17.11 -8.56 45.76
C ALA A 212 15.92 -9.50 46.07
#